data_AF-A0A3C0SCS0-F1
#
_entry.id   AF-A0A3C0SCS0-F1
#
_cell.length_a   1.000
_cell.length_b   1.000
_cell.length_c   1.000
_cell.angle_alpha   90.00
_cell.angle_beta   90.00
_cell.angle_gamma   90.00
#
_symmetry.space_group_name_H-M   'P 1'
#
loop_
_entity.id
_entity.type
_entity.pdbx_description
1 polymer ?
#
loop_
_entity_poly.entity_id
_entity_poly.type
_entity_poly.pdbx_seq_one_letter_code
_entity_poly.pdbx_strand_id
1 'polypeptide(L)'
;MAHRRLWTISVSIFFSGLLFCEAAAEAKSLAECPPIESEPVKVEAWMSKRYGKHLRQLRKEFSAMGNTRVTLWVYPAENPSKTVAVGRCVPAYIARHTLRKAIEYSGGVNALVHQGFVSSHWIGVGTSLFSENSLQPITPDQLTRLMDDSFDTKQFQLLYRQLTVQPDKVKAFGLMLDNPKLMKDFNRE
;
A
#
# COMPACT_ATOMS: atom_id res chain seq x y z
N MET A 1 -11.37 -61.38 -62.86
CA MET A 1 -11.37 -60.87 -61.47
C MET A 1 -9.99 -61.10 -60.88
N ALA A 2 -9.17 -60.05 -60.76
CA ALA A 2 -8.01 -59.99 -59.86
C ALA A 2 -7.32 -58.63 -60.07
N HIS A 3 -7.78 -57.59 -59.37
CA HIS A 3 -7.04 -56.34 -59.27
C HIS A 3 -6.44 -56.25 -57.87
N ARG A 4 -5.14 -56.56 -57.79
CA ARG A 4 -4.23 -56.17 -56.72
C ARG A 4 -4.37 -54.67 -56.48
N ARG A 5 -4.63 -54.25 -55.24
CA ARG A 5 -4.39 -52.88 -54.78
C ARG A 5 -3.43 -52.89 -53.60
N LEU A 6 -2.34 -52.17 -53.81
CA LEU A 6 -1.22 -51.96 -52.91
C LEU A 6 -1.67 -51.36 -51.58
N TRP A 7 -1.07 -51.83 -50.49
CA TRP A 7 -1.09 -51.18 -49.19
C TRP A 7 -0.16 -49.96 -49.21
N THR A 8 -0.72 -48.76 -49.06
CA THR A 8 0.02 -47.53 -48.76
C THR A 8 0.09 -47.36 -47.24
N ILE A 9 1.30 -47.49 -46.67
CA ILE A 9 1.59 -47.16 -45.27
C ILE A 9 1.68 -45.63 -45.19
N SER A 10 0.78 -44.99 -44.45
CA SER A 10 0.83 -43.56 -44.16
C SER A 10 1.58 -43.35 -42.85
N VAL A 11 2.78 -42.77 -42.92
CA VAL A 11 3.52 -42.27 -41.76
C VAL A 11 3.12 -40.81 -41.58
N SER A 12 2.23 -40.53 -40.64
CA SER A 12 1.88 -39.18 -40.24
C SER A 12 2.78 -38.75 -39.08
N ILE A 13 3.84 -37.98 -39.39
CA ILE A 13 4.54 -37.14 -38.42
C ILE A 13 4.08 -35.72 -38.69
N PHE A 14 3.19 -35.19 -37.86
CA PHE A 14 2.95 -33.76 -37.80
C PHE A 14 3.11 -33.28 -36.36
N PHE A 15 4.16 -32.48 -36.21
CA PHE A 15 4.42 -31.54 -35.12
C PHE A 15 3.12 -30.86 -34.64
N SER A 16 2.62 -31.24 -33.47
CA SER A 16 1.79 -30.36 -32.64
C SER A 16 2.64 -29.90 -31.47
N GLY A 17 3.60 -29.02 -31.80
CA GLY A 17 4.35 -28.27 -30.82
C GLY A 17 3.44 -27.33 -30.04
N LEU A 18 3.74 -27.20 -28.76
CA LEU A 18 3.46 -26.06 -27.89
C LEU A 18 2.22 -25.24 -28.25
N LEU A 19 1.06 -25.67 -27.77
CA LEU A 19 -0.13 -24.83 -27.72
C LEU A 19 -0.62 -24.80 -26.27
N PHE A 20 -0.51 -23.60 -25.70
CA PHE A 20 -1.16 -23.09 -24.49
C PHE A 20 -0.63 -23.55 -23.12
N CYS A 21 0.58 -23.08 -22.78
CA CYS A 21 0.92 -22.71 -21.40
C CYS A 21 0.79 -21.17 -21.23
N GLU A 22 -0.35 -20.61 -21.63
CA GLU A 22 -0.58 -19.15 -21.70
C GLU A 22 -1.80 -18.70 -20.89
N ALA A 23 -2.08 -19.40 -19.78
CA ALA A 23 -3.11 -19.00 -18.82
C ALA A 23 -2.55 -18.75 -17.41
N ALA A 24 -1.23 -18.76 -17.22
CA ALA A 24 -0.61 -18.49 -15.92
C ALA A 24 -0.12 -17.02 -15.74
N ALA A 25 -0.16 -16.21 -16.81
CA ALA A 25 0.45 -14.87 -16.80
C ALA A 25 -0.52 -13.72 -16.46
N GLU A 26 -1.84 -13.94 -16.42
CA GLU A 26 -2.82 -12.88 -16.15
C GLU A 26 -3.35 -12.83 -14.71
N ALA A 27 -2.90 -13.74 -13.84
CA ALA A 27 -3.06 -13.60 -12.41
C ALA A 27 -1.75 -13.07 -11.80
N LYS A 28 -1.40 -11.80 -12.08
CA LYS A 28 -0.56 -11.03 -11.16
C LYS A 28 -1.43 -10.80 -9.92
N SER A 29 -1.58 -11.86 -9.11
CA SER A 29 -2.26 -11.82 -7.82
C SER A 29 -1.71 -10.61 -7.07
N LEU A 30 -2.58 -9.88 -6.36
CA LEU A 30 -2.10 -9.04 -5.27
C LEU A 30 -1.22 -9.95 -4.42
N ALA A 31 0.10 -9.83 -4.54
CA ALA A 31 1.03 -10.79 -3.95
C ALA A 31 0.63 -11.00 -2.49
N GLU A 32 0.35 -12.24 -2.15
CA GLU A 32 -0.25 -12.60 -0.87
C GLU A 32 0.62 -12.04 0.26
N CYS A 33 -0.01 -11.40 1.25
CA CYS A 33 0.74 -10.77 2.33
C CYS A 33 1.31 -11.90 3.21
N PRO A 34 2.63 -11.93 3.46
CA PRO A 34 3.21 -12.91 4.35
C PRO A 34 2.66 -12.74 5.79
N PRO A 35 2.72 -13.79 6.62
CA PRO A 35 2.34 -13.70 8.02
C PRO A 35 3.11 -12.59 8.73
N ILE A 36 2.42 -11.86 9.61
CA ILE A 36 2.96 -10.67 10.29
C ILE A 36 4.17 -11.00 11.18
N GLU A 37 4.25 -12.23 11.68
CA GLU A 37 5.36 -12.75 12.48
C GLU A 37 6.66 -12.85 11.66
N SER A 38 6.55 -13.10 10.36
CA SER A 38 7.70 -13.20 9.45
C SER A 38 8.20 -11.82 8.99
N GLU A 39 7.30 -10.83 8.90
CA GLU A 39 7.64 -9.48 8.47
C GLU A 39 6.95 -8.42 9.35
N PRO A 40 7.55 -8.05 10.50
CA PRO A 40 6.97 -7.04 11.40
C PRO A 40 6.83 -5.67 10.73
N VAL A 41 5.69 -5.02 10.99
CA VAL A 41 5.36 -3.71 10.43
C VAL A 41 6.33 -2.64 10.94
N LYS A 42 7.01 -1.97 10.03
CA LYS A 42 7.86 -0.83 10.36
C LYS A 42 6.98 0.42 10.51
N VAL A 43 6.97 1.03 11.69
CA VAL A 43 6.26 2.28 11.95
C VAL A 43 7.28 3.39 12.11
N GLU A 44 7.24 4.39 11.22
CA GLU A 44 8.06 5.58 11.27
C GLU A 44 7.20 6.81 11.53
N ALA A 45 7.45 7.50 12.63
CA ALA A 45 6.69 8.69 13.00
C ALA A 45 7.60 9.88 13.25
N TRP A 46 7.26 11.02 12.65
CA TRP A 46 7.88 12.32 12.94
C TRP A 46 7.07 13.02 14.01
N MET A 47 7.72 13.27 15.14
CA MET A 47 7.10 13.79 16.34
C MET A 47 7.53 15.23 16.58
N SER A 48 6.58 16.06 17.02
CA SER A 48 6.86 17.43 17.45
C SER A 48 8.06 17.47 18.40
N LYS A 49 8.87 18.53 18.29
CA LYS A 49 10.00 18.80 19.19
C LYS A 49 9.61 18.76 20.66
N ARG A 50 8.36 19.11 21.00
CA ARG A 50 7.83 19.08 22.37
C ARG A 50 7.88 17.68 23.02
N TYR A 51 7.81 16.62 22.21
CA TYR A 51 7.86 15.23 22.68
C TYR A 51 9.27 14.64 22.69
N GLY A 52 10.30 15.42 22.30
CA GLY A 52 11.68 14.93 22.19
C GLY A 52 12.22 14.28 23.46
N LYS A 53 11.84 14.79 24.64
CA LYS A 53 12.25 14.21 25.94
C LYS A 53 11.52 12.91 26.29
N HIS A 54 10.39 12.63 25.65
CA HIS A 54 9.50 11.51 25.99
C HIS A 54 9.53 10.37 24.94
N LEU A 55 10.39 10.45 23.91
CA LEU A 55 10.42 9.48 22.80
C LEU A 55 10.51 8.02 23.23
N ARG A 56 11.19 7.71 24.35
CA ARG A 56 11.26 6.33 24.86
C ARG A 56 9.89 5.82 25.29
N GLN A 57 9.08 6.65 25.95
CA GLN A 57 7.72 6.30 26.34
C GLN A 57 6.84 6.19 25.09
N LEU A 58 6.86 7.19 24.21
CA LEU A 58 6.07 7.18 22.98
C LEU A 58 6.37 5.93 22.14
N ARG A 59 7.64 5.52 22.04
CA ARG A 59 8.01 4.31 21.30
C ARG A 59 7.32 3.07 21.87
N LYS A 60 7.21 2.94 23.20
CA LYS A 60 6.47 1.83 23.84
C LYS A 60 4.99 1.89 23.48
N GLU A 61 4.39 3.07 23.47
CA GLU A 61 2.99 3.24 23.11
C GLU A 61 2.72 2.85 21.67
N PHE A 62 3.52 3.33 20.72
CA PHE A 62 3.40 2.94 19.30
C PHE A 62 3.62 1.43 19.10
N SER A 63 4.49 0.80 19.90
CA SER A 63 4.75 -0.65 19.84
C SER A 63 3.73 -1.52 20.57
N ALA A 64 2.70 -0.94 21.22
CA ALA A 64 1.81 -1.67 22.13
C ALA A 64 1.06 -2.84 21.49
N MET A 65 0.85 -2.79 20.18
CA MET A 65 0.12 -3.83 19.44
C MET A 65 0.97 -5.06 19.08
N GLY A 66 2.28 -5.05 19.34
CA GLY A 66 3.18 -6.14 18.96
C GLY A 66 3.42 -6.22 17.45
N ASN A 67 4.36 -7.07 17.03
CA ASN A 67 4.76 -7.26 15.63
C ASN A 67 5.07 -5.95 14.87
N THR A 68 5.63 -4.97 15.58
CA THR A 68 6.02 -3.67 15.03
C THR A 68 7.48 -3.34 15.32
N ARG A 69 8.15 -2.72 14.36
CA ARG A 69 9.45 -2.06 14.54
C ARG A 69 9.24 -0.55 14.48
N VAL A 70 9.34 0.13 15.62
CA VAL A 70 9.00 1.55 15.75
C VAL A 70 10.24 2.44 15.78
N THR A 71 10.32 3.35 14.81
CA THR A 71 11.31 4.43 14.77
C THR A 71 10.58 5.77 14.91
N LEU A 72 11.01 6.57 15.90
CA LEU A 72 10.49 7.91 16.12
C LEU A 72 11.58 8.93 15.80
N TRP A 73 11.24 9.91 14.99
CA TRP A 73 12.08 11.03 14.62
C TRP A 73 11.58 12.31 15.29
N VAL A 74 12.49 13.23 15.62
CA VAL A 74 12.09 14.57 16.09
C VAL A 74 11.96 15.48 14.87
N TYR A 75 10.77 16.01 14.67
CA TYR A 75 10.52 17.09 13.73
C TYR A 75 10.98 18.41 14.33
N PRO A 76 11.79 19.23 13.62
CA PRO A 76 12.37 20.44 14.19
C PRO A 76 11.35 21.51 14.63
N ALA A 77 10.14 21.50 14.05
CA ALA A 77 9.09 22.47 14.34
C ALA A 77 8.00 21.91 15.27
N GLU A 78 7.08 22.78 15.69
CA GLU A 78 6.04 22.46 16.65
C GLU A 78 5.06 21.40 16.16
N ASN A 79 4.70 21.42 14.87
CA ASN A 79 3.71 20.50 14.32
C ASN A 79 4.31 19.76 13.12
N PRO A 80 4.45 18.42 13.19
CA PRO A 80 4.73 17.62 12.00
C PRO A 80 3.53 17.66 11.04
N SER A 81 3.68 17.06 9.86
CA SER A 81 2.55 16.90 8.94
C SER A 81 1.40 16.12 9.60
N LYS A 82 0.18 16.29 9.10
CA LYS A 82 -1.00 15.49 9.47
C LYS A 82 -1.27 14.36 8.46
N THR A 83 -0.23 13.98 7.72
CA THR A 83 -0.26 12.89 6.75
C THR A 83 0.03 11.55 7.43
N VAL A 84 -0.74 10.52 7.06
CA VAL A 84 -0.45 9.12 7.41
C VAL A 84 -0.43 8.27 6.14
N ALA A 85 0.52 7.34 6.08
CA ALA A 85 0.65 6.38 5.01
C ALA A 85 0.60 4.96 5.58
N VAL A 86 -0.23 4.07 5.02
CA VAL A 86 -0.39 2.70 5.49
C VAL A 86 -0.18 1.72 4.33
N GLY A 87 0.80 0.84 4.47
CA GLY A 87 1.11 -0.22 3.52
C GLY A 87 -0.01 -1.26 3.38
N ARG A 88 -0.04 -1.92 2.22
CA ARG A 88 -1.11 -2.87 1.84
C ARG A 88 -1.20 -4.13 2.71
N CYS A 89 -0.13 -4.49 3.42
CA CYS A 89 -0.06 -5.68 4.29
C CYS A 89 -0.09 -5.35 5.78
N VAL A 90 -0.42 -4.11 6.14
CA VAL A 90 -0.59 -3.71 7.54
C VAL A 90 -1.94 -4.22 8.07
N PRO A 91 -1.98 -4.97 9.19
CA PRO A 91 -3.22 -5.36 9.83
C PRO A 91 -4.02 -4.16 10.34
N ALA A 92 -5.36 -4.24 10.28
CA ALA A 92 -6.22 -3.12 10.68
C ALA A 92 -5.99 -2.67 12.13
N TYR A 93 -5.73 -3.60 13.05
CA TYR A 93 -5.49 -3.27 14.45
C TYR A 93 -4.23 -2.41 14.66
N ILE A 94 -3.14 -2.68 13.92
CA ILE A 94 -1.91 -1.87 13.97
C ILE A 94 -2.15 -0.50 13.31
N ALA A 95 -2.83 -0.48 12.16
CA ALA A 95 -3.13 0.75 11.45
C ALA A 95 -4.01 1.69 12.30
N ARG A 96 -5.10 1.19 12.88
CA ARG A 96 -5.99 1.94 13.77
C ARG A 96 -5.26 2.46 15.00
N HIS A 97 -4.46 1.61 15.65
CA HIS A 97 -3.66 2.05 16.79
C HIS A 97 -2.72 3.19 16.42
N THR A 98 -2.06 3.08 15.27
CA THR A 98 -1.14 4.10 14.78
C THR A 98 -1.88 5.40 14.39
N LEU A 99 -3.07 5.31 13.80
CA LEU A 99 -3.94 6.45 13.52
C LEU A 99 -4.35 7.18 14.81
N ARG A 100 -4.71 6.46 15.88
CA ARG A 100 -5.00 7.07 17.19
C ARG A 100 -3.80 7.85 17.72
N LYS A 101 -2.61 7.25 17.65
CA LYS A 101 -1.37 7.91 18.09
C LYS A 101 -0.99 9.10 17.21
N ALA A 102 -1.28 9.06 15.91
CA ALA A 102 -1.13 10.20 15.01
C ALA A 102 -2.09 11.34 15.38
N ILE A 103 -3.35 11.04 15.69
CA ILE A 103 -4.32 12.05 16.16
C ILE A 103 -3.82 12.73 17.44
N GLU A 104 -3.31 11.93 18.39
CA GLU A 104 -2.82 12.41 19.68
C GLU A 104 -1.55 13.25 19.58
N TYR A 105 -0.57 12.82 18.76
CA TYR A 105 0.78 13.39 18.77
C TYR A 105 1.15 14.24 17.55
N SER A 106 0.38 14.17 16.46
CA SER A 106 0.60 14.97 15.24
C SER A 106 -0.45 16.07 15.04
N GLY A 107 -1.37 16.25 15.98
CA GLY A 107 -2.43 17.26 15.89
C GLY A 107 -3.54 16.92 14.89
N GLY A 108 -3.71 15.64 14.59
CA GLY A 108 -4.74 15.11 13.70
C GLY A 108 -4.20 14.35 12.49
N VAL A 109 -5.13 13.80 11.70
CA VAL A 109 -4.87 13.17 10.40
C VAL A 109 -5.82 13.79 9.38
N ASN A 110 -5.29 14.40 8.32
CA ASN A 110 -6.10 15.05 7.28
C ASN A 110 -5.75 14.61 5.85
N ALA A 111 -4.71 13.79 5.69
CA ALA A 111 -4.28 13.30 4.40
C ALA A 111 -3.74 11.87 4.50
N LEU A 112 -4.05 11.07 3.49
CA LEU A 112 -3.58 9.70 3.33
C LEU A 112 -2.70 9.56 2.09
N VAL A 113 -1.84 8.55 2.08
CA VAL A 113 -0.95 8.25 0.95
C VAL A 113 -1.35 6.93 0.30
N HIS A 114 -1.38 6.89 -1.02
CA HIS A 114 -1.67 5.67 -1.76
C HIS A 114 -0.65 4.56 -1.46
N GLN A 115 -1.14 3.34 -1.30
CA GLN A 115 -0.35 2.20 -0.82
C GLN A 115 0.74 1.78 -1.80
N GLY A 116 0.57 2.07 -3.09
CA GLY A 116 1.57 1.81 -4.12
C GLY A 116 2.82 2.69 -4.01
N PHE A 117 2.82 3.72 -3.16
CA PHE A 117 3.98 4.61 -2.97
C PHE A 117 4.85 4.23 -1.77
N VAL A 118 4.49 3.16 -1.05
CA VAL A 118 5.13 2.77 0.20
C VAL A 118 5.32 1.26 0.27
N SER A 119 6.24 0.81 1.13
CA SER A 119 6.42 -0.62 1.37
C SER A 119 5.17 -1.25 2.01
N SER A 120 4.93 -2.54 1.73
CA SER A 120 3.71 -3.24 2.14
C SER A 120 3.54 -3.37 3.65
N HIS A 121 4.62 -3.53 4.42
CA HIS A 121 4.62 -3.63 5.89
C HIS A 121 5.18 -2.35 6.53
N TRP A 122 4.75 -1.18 6.04
CA TRP A 122 5.23 0.10 6.54
C TRP A 122 4.09 1.05 6.87
N ILE A 123 4.27 1.83 7.92
CA ILE A 123 3.41 2.96 8.28
C ILE A 123 4.28 4.20 8.47
N GLY A 124 3.89 5.29 7.81
CA GLY A 124 4.48 6.60 7.98
C GLY A 124 3.51 7.55 8.69
N VAL A 125 3.97 8.27 9.69
CA VAL A 125 3.16 9.27 10.42
C VAL A 125 3.88 10.61 10.45
N GLY A 126 3.17 11.66 10.07
CA GLY A 126 3.63 13.05 10.16
C GLY A 126 4.82 13.41 9.27
N THR A 127 5.06 12.60 8.25
CA THR A 127 6.12 12.81 7.28
C THR A 127 5.75 13.86 6.24
N SER A 128 6.73 14.67 5.84
CA SER A 128 6.66 15.59 4.71
C SER A 128 7.39 15.06 3.47
N LEU A 129 7.68 13.75 3.43
CA LEU A 129 8.40 13.10 2.33
C LEU A 129 7.59 13.05 1.02
N PHE A 130 6.27 13.07 1.11
CA PHE A 130 5.39 12.92 -0.03
C PHE A 130 5.01 14.28 -0.62
N SER A 131 5.05 14.38 -1.95
CA SER A 131 4.54 15.56 -2.65
C SER A 131 3.04 15.70 -2.47
N GLU A 132 2.52 16.93 -2.55
CA GLU A 132 1.08 17.23 -2.41
C GLU A 132 0.23 16.36 -3.35
N ASN A 133 0.69 16.14 -4.59
CA ASN A 133 0.02 15.31 -5.58
C ASN A 133 0.03 13.81 -5.27
N SER A 134 0.73 13.37 -4.23
CA SER A 134 0.73 11.98 -3.73
C SER A 134 -0.21 11.80 -2.52
N LEU A 135 -0.75 12.91 -2.01
CA LEU A 135 -1.63 12.95 -0.84
C LEU A 135 -3.09 12.99 -1.29
N GLN A 136 -3.94 12.24 -0.59
CA GLN A 136 -5.39 12.37 -0.71
C GLN A 136 -5.95 12.96 0.58
N PRO A 137 -6.59 14.14 0.52
CA PRO A 137 -7.24 14.73 1.68
C PRO A 137 -8.41 13.85 2.13
N ILE A 138 -8.59 13.73 3.44
CA ILE A 138 -9.72 13.02 4.04
C ILE A 138 -10.51 13.91 4.98
N THR A 139 -11.80 13.64 5.07
CA THR A 139 -12.70 14.25 6.04
C THR A 139 -12.64 13.55 7.41
N PRO A 140 -13.08 14.21 8.50
CA PRO A 140 -13.23 13.56 9.80
C PRO A 140 -14.12 12.31 9.76
N ASP A 141 -15.19 12.30 8.96
CA ASP A 141 -16.08 11.13 8.83
C ASP A 141 -15.38 9.96 8.14
N GLN A 142 -14.58 10.22 7.11
CA GLN A 142 -13.76 9.18 6.48
C GLN A 142 -12.69 8.63 7.44
N LEU A 143 -12.08 9.49 8.26
CA LEU A 143 -11.17 9.05 9.32
C LEU A 143 -11.89 8.18 10.35
N THR A 144 -13.08 8.59 10.81
CA THR A 144 -13.91 7.82 11.75
C THR A 144 -14.25 6.44 11.17
N ARG A 145 -14.59 6.34 9.88
CA ARG A 145 -14.84 5.05 9.21
C ARG A 145 -13.61 4.14 9.16
N LEU A 146 -12.40 4.68 9.01
CA LEU A 146 -11.16 3.88 9.10
C LEU A 146 -10.92 3.35 10.52
N MET A 147 -11.42 4.06 11.52
CA MET A 147 -11.30 3.73 12.93
C MET A 147 -12.34 2.72 13.43
N ASP A 148 -13.38 2.42 12.63
CA ASP A 148 -14.43 1.44 12.93
C ASP A 148 -13.83 0.05 13.17
N ASP A 149 -14.02 -0.48 14.38
CA ASP A 149 -13.46 -1.75 14.83
C ASP A 149 -14.24 -2.97 14.35
N SER A 150 -15.45 -2.78 13.79
CA SER A 150 -16.23 -3.84 13.16
C SER A 150 -15.61 -4.34 11.85
N PHE A 151 -14.75 -3.53 11.22
CA PHE A 151 -14.08 -3.91 9.98
C PHE A 151 -12.87 -4.83 10.25
N ASP A 152 -12.82 -5.94 9.52
CA ASP A 152 -11.62 -6.77 9.46
C ASP A 152 -10.48 -6.10 8.67
N THR A 153 -9.31 -6.76 8.60
CA THR A 153 -8.16 -6.24 7.84
C THR A 153 -8.47 -6.06 6.36
N LYS A 154 -9.23 -6.95 5.74
CA LYS A 154 -9.55 -6.87 4.31
C LYS A 154 -10.46 -5.68 4.03
N GLN A 155 -11.48 -5.47 4.85
CA GLN A 155 -12.42 -4.34 4.78
C GLN A 155 -11.71 -3.02 5.04
N PHE A 156 -10.86 -2.95 6.06
CA PHE A 156 -10.02 -1.77 6.32
C PHE A 156 -9.15 -1.43 5.10
N GLN A 157 -8.45 -2.42 4.54
CA GLN A 157 -7.56 -2.23 3.40
C GLN A 157 -8.33 -1.82 2.13
N LEU A 158 -9.55 -2.34 1.93
CA LEU A 158 -10.44 -1.91 0.85
C LEU A 158 -10.85 -0.45 1.01
N LEU A 159 -11.31 -0.05 2.20
CA LEU A 159 -11.66 1.34 2.48
C LEU A 159 -10.45 2.27 2.29
N TYR A 160 -9.28 1.89 2.80
CA TYR A 160 -8.06 2.69 2.66
C TYR A 160 -7.73 2.94 1.18
N ARG A 161 -7.83 1.92 0.32
CA ARG A 161 -7.63 2.07 -1.14
C ARG A 161 -8.64 3.02 -1.76
N GLN A 162 -9.91 2.92 -1.39
CA GLN A 162 -10.96 3.84 -1.88
C GLN A 162 -10.69 5.29 -1.50
N LEU A 163 -10.12 5.53 -0.31
CA LEU A 163 -9.79 6.86 0.18
C LEU A 163 -8.47 7.42 -0.37
N THR A 164 -7.68 6.61 -1.10
CA THR A 164 -6.36 7.00 -1.58
C THR A 164 -6.22 6.97 -3.10
N VAL A 165 -7.34 6.85 -3.82
CA VAL A 165 -7.38 6.92 -5.30
C VAL A 165 -6.78 8.25 -5.76
N GLN A 166 -5.84 8.17 -6.69
CA GLN A 166 -5.20 9.35 -7.25
C GLN A 166 -6.03 9.91 -8.41
N PRO A 167 -6.08 11.24 -8.58
CA PRO A 167 -6.78 11.83 -9.71
C PRO A 167 -6.03 11.55 -11.02
N ASP A 168 -6.77 11.42 -12.12
CA ASP A 168 -6.19 11.22 -13.46
C ASP A 168 -5.32 12.39 -13.91
N LYS A 169 -5.59 13.59 -13.39
CA LYS A 169 -4.85 14.81 -13.68
C LYS A 169 -4.41 15.52 -12.42
N VAL A 170 -3.23 16.13 -12.46
CA VAL A 170 -2.65 16.89 -11.36
C VAL A 170 -2.24 18.28 -11.84
N LYS A 171 -2.29 19.25 -10.94
CA LYS A 171 -1.76 20.59 -11.21
C LYS A 171 -0.25 20.57 -11.00
N ALA A 172 0.51 20.91 -12.03
CA ALA A 172 1.96 21.02 -11.97
C ALA A 172 2.43 22.12 -12.94
N PHE A 173 3.39 22.95 -12.50
CA PHE A 173 3.92 24.06 -13.30
C PHE A 173 2.85 25.02 -13.85
N GLY A 174 1.75 25.21 -13.10
CA GLY A 174 0.62 26.05 -13.53
C GLY A 174 -0.31 25.41 -14.57
N LEU A 175 -0.04 24.18 -15.00
CA LEU A 175 -0.82 23.43 -15.99
C LEU A 175 -1.57 22.26 -15.34
N MET A 176 -2.65 21.81 -15.99
CA MET A 176 -3.31 20.54 -15.67
C MET A 176 -2.72 19.45 -16.55
N LEU A 177 -1.93 18.55 -15.95
CA LEU A 177 -1.20 17.49 -16.64
C LEU A 177 -1.75 16.13 -16.23
N ASP A 178 -1.54 15.12 -17.07
CA ASP A 178 -1.83 13.73 -16.71
C ASP A 178 -0.99 13.32 -15.50
N ASN A 179 -1.58 12.54 -14.60
CA ASN A 179 -0.92 12.16 -13.37
C ASN A 179 0.22 11.18 -13.69
N PRO A 180 1.48 11.57 -13.47
CA PRO A 180 2.61 10.71 -13.80
C PRO A 180 2.59 9.39 -13.02
N LYS A 181 1.92 9.35 -11.86
CA LYS A 181 1.77 8.15 -11.03
C LYS A 181 0.82 7.10 -11.61
N LEU A 182 -0.01 7.48 -12.58
CA LEU A 182 -0.97 6.58 -13.25
C LEU A 182 -0.49 6.17 -14.65
N MET A 183 0.64 6.69 -15.11
CA MET A 183 1.19 6.37 -16.43
C MET A 183 1.70 4.92 -16.45
N LYS A 184 1.31 4.17 -17.48
CA LYS A 184 1.60 2.72 -17.63
C LYS A 184 3.10 2.40 -17.64
N ASP A 185 3.93 3.35 -18.06
CA ASP A 185 5.37 3.18 -18.20
C ASP A 185 6.16 3.44 -16.92
N PHE A 186 5.56 4.08 -15.90
CA PHE A 186 6.19 4.35 -14.61
C PHE A 186 6.18 3.13 -13.66
N ASN A 187 5.40 2.09 -13.97
CA ASN A 187 5.23 0.88 -13.15
C ASN A 187 5.99 -0.34 -13.72
N ARG A 188 6.92 -0.13 -14.67
CA ARG A 188 7.84 -1.15 -15.18
C ARG A 188 9.20 -1.01 -14.50
N GLU A 189 9.29 -1.45 -13.25
CA GLU A 189 10.56 -1.84 -12.62
C GLU A 189 10.37 -3.20 -11.93
#